data_AF-A0A8C5G033-F1
#
_entry.id   AF-A0A8C5G033-F1
#
_cell.length_a   1.000
_cell.length_b   1.000
_cell.length_c   1.000
_cell.angle_alpha   90.00
_cell.angle_beta   90.00
_cell.angle_gamma   90.00
#
_symmetry.space_group_name_H-M   'P 1'
#
loop_
_entity.id
_entity.type
_entity.pdbx_description
1 polymer ?
#
loop_
_entity_poly.entity_id
_entity_poly.type
_entity_poly.pdbx_seq_one_letter_code
_entity_poly.pdbx_strand_id
1 'polypeptide(L)'
;MEAIIKIIEENVPELTCLNLSYNRIQRLDELSKLVTKVPHLKTLNLSHNKLKSEHELDKLKGLKLEELSLVRNPFCALFKDQSSFISAVHQRFPRLLKLNGNDLPPPIDEEDRIGICISSVIATMSEMN
;
A
#
# COMPACT_ATOMS: atom_id res chain seq x y z
N MET A 1 4.31 15.02 13.40
CA MET A 1 3.59 14.98 12.09
C MET A 1 2.13 15.44 12.22
N GLU A 2 1.58 15.51 13.43
CA GLU A 2 0.20 15.93 13.72
C GLU A 2 -0.24 17.27 13.11
N ALA A 3 0.62 18.30 13.12
CA ALA A 3 0.27 19.61 12.54
C ALA A 3 -0.04 19.52 11.03
N ILE A 4 0.65 18.66 10.29
CA ILE A 4 0.43 18.48 8.84
C ILE A 4 -0.93 17.84 8.60
N ILE A 5 -1.28 16.81 9.37
CA ILE A 5 -2.56 16.11 9.24
C ILE A 5 -3.73 17.06 9.53
N LYS A 6 -3.58 17.90 10.56
CA LYS A 6 -4.56 18.93 10.90
C LYS A 6 -4.71 19.98 9.79
N ILE A 7 -3.60 20.45 9.21
CA ILE A 7 -3.64 21.40 8.09
C ILE A 7 -4.33 20.79 6.87
N ILE A 8 -4.03 19.52 6.53
CA ILE A 8 -4.67 18.82 5.41
C ILE A 8 -6.18 18.71 5.63
N GLU A 9 -6.61 18.29 6.82
CA GLU A 9 -8.03 18.22 7.17
C GLU A 9 -8.73 19.58 7.05
N GLU A 10 -8.12 20.63 7.59
CA GLU A 10 -8.74 21.96 7.67
C GLU A 10 -8.75 22.71 6.34
N ASN A 11 -7.81 22.42 5.43
CA ASN A 11 -7.63 23.22 4.21
C ASN A 11 -7.87 22.44 2.91
N VAL A 12 -7.70 21.12 2.90
CA VAL A 12 -7.77 20.29 1.68
C VAL A 12 -8.43 18.92 1.98
N PRO A 13 -9.73 18.89 2.35
CA PRO A 13 -10.42 17.65 2.67
C PRO A 13 -10.57 16.70 1.46
N GLU A 14 -10.53 17.23 0.24
CA GLU A 14 -10.62 16.47 -1.01
C GLU A 14 -9.27 15.99 -1.55
N LEU A 15 -8.23 15.95 -0.71
CA LEU A 15 -6.90 15.54 -1.14
C LEU A 15 -6.90 14.12 -1.72
N THR A 16 -6.56 14.00 -3.00
CA THR A 16 -6.47 12.73 -3.72
C THR A 16 -5.04 12.20 -3.83
N CYS A 17 -4.03 13.08 -3.75
CA CYS A 17 -2.63 12.73 -3.93
C CYS A 17 -1.77 13.32 -2.82
N LEU A 18 -0.94 12.49 -2.17
CA LEU A 18 -0.02 12.92 -1.12
C LEU A 18 1.39 12.39 -1.39
N ASN A 19 2.36 13.30 -1.46
CA ASN A 19 3.77 12.96 -1.64
C ASN A 19 4.56 13.22 -0.36
N LEU A 20 5.08 12.16 0.24
CA LEU A 20 5.94 12.16 1.42
C LEU A 20 7.31 11.54 1.11
N SER A 21 7.70 11.49 -0.16
CA SER A 21 8.99 10.94 -0.57
C SER A 21 10.18 11.76 -0.04
N TYR A 22 11.35 11.14 0.03
CA TYR A 22 12.60 11.78 0.49
C TYR A 22 12.55 12.35 1.89
N ASN A 23 11.70 11.80 2.75
CA ASN A 23 11.66 12.11 4.16
C ASN A 23 12.43 11.05 4.97
N ARG A 24 12.49 11.24 6.29
CA ARG A 24 13.14 10.30 7.22
C ARG A 24 12.10 9.50 8.01
N ILE A 25 10.95 9.22 7.40
CA ILE A 25 9.84 8.53 8.07
C ILE A 25 10.27 7.09 8.36
N GLN A 26 10.28 6.74 9.64
CA GLN A 26 10.62 5.40 10.12
C GLN A 26 9.39 4.63 10.61
N ARG A 27 8.36 5.36 11.08
CA ARG A 27 7.12 4.81 11.62
C ARG A 27 5.92 5.51 11.03
N LEU A 28 4.86 4.75 10.78
CA LEU A 28 3.61 5.23 10.19
C LEU A 28 2.49 5.43 11.25
N ASP A 29 2.80 5.26 12.54
CA ASP A 29 1.85 5.40 13.65
C ASP A 29 1.06 6.72 13.58
N GLU A 30 1.74 7.85 13.39
CA GLU A 30 1.09 9.17 13.30
C GLU A 30 0.27 9.34 12.00
N LEU A 31 0.68 8.67 10.92
CA LEU A 31 0.00 8.72 9.63
C LEU A 31 -1.25 7.82 9.57
N SER A 32 -1.46 6.95 10.57
CA SER A 32 -2.70 6.16 10.68
C SER A 32 -3.95 7.05 10.73
N LYS A 33 -3.84 8.27 11.28
CA LYS A 33 -4.93 9.26 11.30
C LYS A 33 -5.36 9.68 9.88
N LEU A 34 -4.51 9.53 8.85
CA LEU A 34 -4.89 9.82 7.47
C LEU A 34 -6.04 8.93 6.99
N VAL A 35 -6.14 7.69 7.50
CA VAL A 35 -7.20 6.74 7.13
C VAL A 35 -8.59 7.35 7.36
N THR A 36 -8.76 8.14 8.44
CA THR A 36 -10.03 8.78 8.78
C THR A 36 -10.15 10.21 8.27
N LYS A 37 -9.02 10.93 8.14
CA LYS A 37 -9.01 12.36 7.83
C LYS A 37 -8.95 12.69 6.34
N VAL A 38 -8.42 11.79 5.50
CA VAL A 38 -8.36 11.96 4.03
C VAL A 38 -8.89 10.69 3.35
N PRO A 39 -10.21 10.44 3.43
CA PRO A 39 -10.83 9.24 2.88
C PRO A 39 -10.77 9.17 1.34
N HIS A 40 -10.53 10.31 0.68
CA HIS A 40 -10.45 10.43 -0.78
C HIS A 40 -9.03 10.23 -1.34
N LEU A 41 -8.04 9.94 -0.48
CA LEU A 41 -6.67 9.74 -0.91
C LEU A 41 -6.55 8.48 -1.76
N LYS A 42 -6.08 8.65 -3.00
CA LYS A 42 -5.88 7.61 -4.01
C LYS A 42 -4.41 7.33 -4.28
N THR A 43 -3.56 8.36 -4.22
CA THR A 43 -2.13 8.24 -4.53
C THR A 43 -1.28 8.63 -3.34
N LEU A 44 -0.38 7.72 -2.93
CA LEU A 44 0.55 7.97 -1.83
C LEU A 44 1.98 7.63 -2.22
N ASN A 45 2.89 8.59 -2.08
CA ASN A 45 4.31 8.35 -2.31
C ASN A 45 5.09 8.38 -0.99
N LEU A 46 5.60 7.22 -0.59
CA LEU A 46 6.47 7.02 0.58
C LEU A 46 7.88 6.59 0.18
N SER A 47 8.26 6.75 -1.08
CA SER A 47 9.60 6.36 -1.56
C SER A 47 10.72 7.15 -0.87
N HIS A 48 11.93 6.60 -0.84
CA HIS A 48 13.09 7.24 -0.22
C HIS A 48 12.91 7.62 1.25
N ASN A 49 12.17 6.81 2.01
CA ASN A 49 12.03 6.94 3.45
C ASN A 49 12.89 5.89 4.19
N LYS A 50 12.66 5.72 5.49
CA LYS A 50 13.44 4.84 6.37
C LYS A 50 12.58 3.76 7.03
N LEU A 51 11.52 3.31 6.33
CA LEU A 51 10.67 2.22 6.81
C LEU A 51 11.48 0.91 6.86
N LYS A 52 11.59 0.32 8.06
CA LYS A 52 12.39 -0.88 8.29
C LYS A 52 11.59 -2.17 8.27
N SER A 53 10.26 -2.06 8.37
CA SER A 53 9.35 -3.19 8.40
C SER A 53 8.14 -2.92 7.52
N GLU A 54 7.71 -3.95 6.80
CA GLU A 54 6.43 -3.95 6.07
C GLU A 54 5.22 -3.81 7.00
N HIS A 55 5.36 -4.16 8.29
CA HIS A 55 4.28 -4.02 9.27
C HIS A 55 3.88 -2.56 9.51
N GLU A 56 4.74 -1.60 9.18
CA GLU A 56 4.37 -0.19 9.22
C GLU A 56 3.19 0.09 8.27
N LEU A 57 3.09 -0.63 7.15
CA LEU A 57 1.98 -0.50 6.20
C LEU A 57 0.65 -0.96 6.81
N ASP A 58 0.67 -1.80 7.85
CA ASP A 58 -0.54 -2.23 8.57
C ASP A 58 -1.27 -1.04 9.20
N LYS A 59 -0.55 0.03 9.55
CA LYS A 59 -1.11 1.27 10.13
C LYS A 59 -1.94 2.08 9.14
N LEU A 60 -1.75 1.82 7.85
CA LEU A 60 -2.45 2.50 6.75
C LEU A 60 -3.51 1.60 6.10
N LYS A 61 -3.71 0.37 6.61
CA LYS A 61 -4.83 -0.49 6.21
C LYS A 61 -6.14 0.26 6.39
N GLY A 62 -6.89 0.42 5.30
CA GLY A 62 -8.12 1.19 5.27
C GLY A 62 -8.09 2.35 4.26
N LEU A 63 -6.90 2.81 3.87
CA LEU A 63 -6.79 3.71 2.72
C LEU A 63 -7.15 2.97 1.42
N LYS A 64 -8.01 3.57 0.61
CA LYS A 64 -8.44 3.06 -0.70
C LYS A 64 -7.49 3.56 -1.80
N LEU A 65 -6.20 3.24 -1.65
CA LEU A 65 -5.17 3.67 -2.58
C LEU A 65 -5.29 2.94 -3.92
N GLU A 66 -5.16 3.71 -5.01
CA GLU A 66 -5.01 3.23 -6.38
C GLU A 66 -3.52 3.17 -6.78
N GLU A 67 -2.70 4.07 -6.23
CA GLU A 67 -1.25 4.13 -6.52
C GLU A 67 -0.40 4.33 -5.26
N LEU A 68 0.67 3.54 -5.16
CA LEU A 68 1.59 3.56 -4.01
C LEU A 68 3.04 3.43 -4.46
N SER A 69 3.91 4.27 -3.91
CA SER A 69 5.36 4.20 -4.13
C SER A 69 6.10 3.95 -2.82
N LEU A 70 6.87 2.87 -2.76
CA LEU A 70 7.63 2.41 -1.59
C LEU A 70 9.13 2.24 -1.87
N VAL A 71 9.56 2.48 -3.12
CA VAL A 71 10.96 2.31 -3.56
C VAL A 71 11.95 3.00 -2.60
N ARG A 72 13.12 2.37 -2.40
CA ARG A 72 14.20 2.87 -1.54
C ARG A 72 13.81 3.05 -0.07
N ASN A 73 12.92 2.19 0.44
CA ASN A 73 12.81 1.94 1.86
C ASN A 73 13.61 0.69 2.28
N PRO A 74 14.25 0.69 3.47
CA PRO A 74 15.03 -0.46 3.94
C PRO A 74 14.30 -1.81 3.91
N PHE A 75 13.00 -1.84 4.24
CA PHE A 75 12.24 -3.10 4.26
C PHE A 75 12.08 -3.74 2.88
N CYS A 76 12.20 -2.99 1.78
CA CYS A 76 12.13 -3.56 0.43
C CYS A 76 13.24 -4.59 0.18
N ALA A 77 14.41 -4.44 0.82
CA ALA A 77 15.52 -5.38 0.70
C ALA A 77 15.31 -6.68 1.50
N LEU A 78 14.25 -6.78 2.32
CA LEU A 78 13.94 -7.98 3.09
C LEU A 78 13.20 -9.04 2.26
N PHE A 79 12.66 -8.67 1.10
CA PHE A 79 11.98 -9.59 0.20
C PHE A 79 12.98 -10.25 -0.73
N LYS A 80 12.89 -11.58 -0.86
CA LYS A 80 13.73 -12.36 -1.77
C LYS A 80 13.35 -12.13 -3.23
N ASP A 81 12.05 -12.00 -3.48
CA ASP A 81 11.48 -11.90 -4.83
C ASP A 81 10.43 -10.79 -4.89
N GLN A 82 10.29 -10.20 -6.09
CA GLN A 82 9.32 -9.14 -6.35
C GLN A 82 7.88 -9.62 -6.14
N SER A 83 7.58 -10.89 -6.44
CA SER A 83 6.25 -11.48 -6.23
C SER A 83 5.83 -11.50 -4.76
N SER A 84 6.74 -11.85 -3.84
CA SER A 84 6.48 -11.82 -2.40
C SER A 84 6.25 -10.40 -1.89
N PHE A 85 7.02 -9.43 -2.39
CA PHE A 85 6.83 -8.00 -2.09
C PHE A 85 5.46 -7.50 -2.55
N ILE A 86 5.10 -7.77 -3.80
CA ILE A 86 3.81 -7.38 -4.38
C ILE A 86 2.66 -8.01 -3.58
N SER A 87 2.73 -9.30 -3.26
CA SER A 87 1.70 -10.00 -2.46
C SER A 87 1.54 -9.38 -1.07
N ALA A 88 2.65 -9.11 -0.37
CA ALA A 88 2.62 -8.49 0.95
C ALA A 88 2.03 -7.08 0.94
N VAL A 89 2.21 -6.31 -0.14
CA VAL A 89 1.59 -5.00 -0.32
C VAL A 89 0.09 -5.13 -0.65
N HIS A 90 -0.28 -6.03 -1.57
CA HIS A 90 -1.68 -6.26 -1.95
C HIS A 90 -2.56 -6.78 -0.81
N GLN A 91 -2.01 -7.59 0.10
CA GLN A 91 -2.73 -8.02 1.30
C GLN A 91 -3.18 -6.84 2.18
N ARG A 92 -2.50 -5.69 2.07
CA ARG A 92 -2.78 -4.48 2.84
C ARG A 92 -3.59 -3.45 2.03
N PHE A 93 -3.36 -3.40 0.72
CA PHE A 93 -4.02 -2.50 -0.23
C PHE A 93 -4.59 -3.31 -1.41
N PRO A 94 -5.76 -3.97 -1.24
CA PRO A 94 -6.30 -4.86 -2.27
C PRO A 94 -6.72 -4.12 -3.54
N ARG A 95 -7.08 -2.83 -3.45
CA ARG A 95 -7.53 -1.98 -4.58
C ARG A 95 -6.39 -1.32 -5.35
N LEU A 96 -5.14 -1.64 -5.02
CA LEU A 96 -3.97 -1.00 -5.62
C LEU A 96 -3.82 -1.41 -7.09
N LEU A 97 -3.78 -0.41 -7.97
CA LEU A 97 -3.61 -0.58 -9.42
C LEU A 97 -2.17 -0.36 -9.87
N LYS A 98 -1.42 0.46 -9.12
CA LYS A 98 -0.04 0.82 -9.45
C LYS A 98 0.86 0.75 -8.24
N LEU A 99 1.98 0.04 -8.38
CA LEU A 99 3.01 -0.05 -7.34
C LEU A 99 4.38 0.31 -7.91
N ASN A 100 5.00 1.35 -7.34
CA ASN A 100 6.29 1.88 -7.78
C ASN A 100 6.32 2.29 -9.27
N GLY A 101 5.18 2.72 -9.81
CA GLY A 101 5.01 3.09 -11.22
C GLY A 101 4.74 1.90 -12.15
N ASN A 102 4.72 0.67 -11.65
CA ASN A 102 4.33 -0.50 -12.44
C ASN A 102 2.83 -0.78 -12.27
N ASP A 103 2.15 -1.06 -13.37
CA ASP A 103 0.76 -1.51 -13.34
C ASP A 103 0.68 -2.90 -12.70
N LEU A 104 -0.28 -3.05 -11.79
CA LEU A 104 -0.65 -4.29 -11.15
C LEU A 104 -1.90 -4.85 -11.85
N PRO A 105 -2.07 -6.18 -11.85
CA PRO A 105 -3.32 -6.77 -12.34
C PRO A 105 -4.51 -6.16 -11.59
N PRO A 106 -5.65 -5.96 -12.27
CA PRO A 106 -6.80 -5.31 -11.68
C PRO A 106 -7.23 -6.02 -10.38
N PRO A 107 -7.74 -5.28 -9.39
CA PRO A 107 -8.28 -5.84 -8.17
C PRO A 107 -9.41 -6.76 -8.57
N ILE A 108 -9.30 -8.04 -8.24
CA ILE A 108 -10.42 -8.95 -8.37
C ILE A 108 -11.44 -8.47 -7.34
N ASP A 109 -12.63 -8.08 -7.81
CA ASP A 109 -13.68 -7.54 -6.97
C ASP A 109 -13.95 -8.47 -5.78
N GLU A 110 -14.21 -7.90 -4.60
CA GLU A 110 -14.36 -8.66 -3.34
C GLU A 110 -15.47 -9.72 -3.39
N GLU A 111 -16.42 -9.61 -4.34
CA GLU A 111 -17.45 -10.64 -4.60
C GLU A 111 -16.87 -11.95 -5.18
N ASP A 112 -15.78 -11.89 -5.95
CA ASP A 112 -15.19 -13.07 -6.59
C ASP A 112 -14.15 -13.79 -5.70
N ARG A 113 -13.77 -13.19 -4.56
CA ARG A 113 -12.79 -13.77 -3.63
C ARG A 113 -13.24 -15.08 -2.97
N ILE A 114 -14.55 -15.36 -2.91
CA ILE A 114 -15.06 -16.64 -2.39
C ILE A 114 -14.71 -17.79 -3.35
N GLY A 115 -14.49 -17.54 -4.65
CA GLY A 115 -14.16 -18.56 -5.63
C GLY A 115 -12.67 -18.95 -5.71
N ILE A 116 -11.75 -18.07 -5.31
CA ILE A 116 -10.31 -18.19 -5.68
C ILE A 116 -9.42 -18.82 -4.60
N CYS A 117 -9.96 -19.10 -3.41
CA CYS A 117 -9.26 -20.01 -2.50
C CYS A 117 -9.05 -21.41 -3.14
N ILE A 118 -9.84 -21.75 -4.17
CA ILE A 118 -9.72 -23.00 -4.93
C ILE A 118 -8.76 -22.83 -6.13
N SER A 119 -8.80 -21.72 -6.85
CA SER A 119 -8.04 -21.54 -8.10
C SER A 119 -6.54 -21.38 -7.88
N SER A 120 -6.14 -20.70 -6.81
CA SER A 120 -4.71 -20.48 -6.48
C SER A 120 -4.02 -21.79 -6.11
N VAL A 121 -4.75 -22.73 -5.48
CA VAL A 121 -4.25 -24.05 -5.12
C VAL A 121 -4.11 -24.93 -6.37
N ILE A 122 -5.06 -24.87 -7.31
CA ILE A 122 -5.01 -25.66 -8.56
C ILE A 122 -3.87 -25.21 -9.48
N ALA A 123 -3.60 -23.91 -9.60
CA ALA A 123 -2.47 -23.42 -10.41
C ALA A 123 -1.12 -23.92 -9.88
N THR A 124 -0.92 -23.94 -8.56
CA THR A 124 0.32 -24.48 -7.96
C THR A 124 0.45 -26.00 -8.04
N MET A 125 -0.66 -26.74 -8.21
CA MET A 125 -0.62 -28.20 -8.36
C MET A 125 -0.43 -28.65 -9.82
N SER A 126 -0.74 -27.81 -10.81
CA SER A 126 -0.59 -28.16 -12.23
C SER A 126 0.83 -27.97 -12.78
N GLU A 127 1.73 -27.30 -12.04
CA GLU A 127 3.15 -27.15 -12.40
C GLU A 127 4.04 -28.27 -11.83
N MET A 128 3.46 -29.26 -11.14
CA MET A 128 4.17 -30.40 -10.52
C MET A 128 3.93 -31.76 -11.20
N ASN A 129 3.47 -31.79 -12.46
CA ASN A 129 3.32 -33.05 -13.21
C ASN A 129 3.91 -32.96 -14.62
#